data_AF-A0A3D2VJY4-F1
#
_entry.id   AF-A0A3D2VJY4-F1
#
_cell.length_a   1.000
_cell.length_b   1.000
_cell.length_c   1.000
_cell.angle_alpha   90.00
_cell.angle_beta   90.00
_cell.angle_gamma   90.00
#
_symmetry.space_group_name_H-M   'P 1'
#
loop_
_entity.id
_entity.type
_entity.pdbx_description
1 polymer ?
#
loop_
_entity_poly.entity_id
_entity_poly.type
_entity_poly.pdbx_seq_one_letter_code
_entity_poly.pdbx_strand_id
1 'polypeptide(L)'
;MSTANGSPSGGGRSIGQVFASITEDIASLVRDEIALAKAEVRQSLVRAGRGALLIAGAIALVNTAFIFLLITIGYALVAAGLPVWGAFLIVTLVLIAGAAVMVLVARQQFRRITGLSRTQAAGEATLGTLRSIPDKVVEAFEREGSN
;
A
#
# COMPACT_ATOMS: atom_id res chain seq x y z
N MET A 1 64.78 31.69 44.36
CA MET A 1 63.53 32.31 43.91
C MET A 1 62.82 31.32 42.99
N SER A 2 61.53 31.09 43.19
CA SER A 2 60.74 29.87 42.93
C SER A 2 60.73 29.27 41.51
N THR A 3 60.64 27.94 41.48
CA THR A 3 60.21 27.07 40.37
C THR A 3 58.67 26.94 40.34
N ALA A 4 58.04 27.01 39.16
CA ALA A 4 56.73 26.39 38.83
C ALA A 4 56.51 26.52 37.31
N ASN A 5 56.78 25.49 36.50
CA ASN A 5 55.88 24.40 36.10
C ASN A 5 54.51 24.86 35.54
N GLY A 6 54.27 24.51 34.28
CA GLY A 6 52.99 24.61 33.58
C GLY A 6 53.03 23.73 32.34
N SER A 7 53.26 22.43 32.54
CA SER A 7 53.17 21.43 31.47
C SER A 7 51.74 21.45 30.89
N PRO A 8 51.57 21.35 29.55
CA PRO A 8 50.25 21.24 28.94
C PRO A 8 49.59 19.97 29.46
N SER A 9 48.41 20.11 30.05
CA SER A 9 47.62 19.04 30.63
C SER A 9 47.17 18.04 29.56
N GLY A 10 48.06 17.11 29.24
CA GLY A 10 47.73 15.81 28.67
C GLY A 10 46.98 14.98 29.71
N GLY A 11 45.67 15.20 29.82
CA GLY A 11 44.76 14.28 30.49
C GLY A 11 44.17 13.32 29.45
N GLY A 12 44.49 12.03 29.56
CA GLY A 12 43.90 10.99 28.71
C GLY A 12 42.37 11.09 28.72
N ARG A 13 41.77 11.04 27.53
CA ARG A 13 40.32 11.07 27.34
C ARG A 13 39.66 10.10 28.32
N SER A 14 38.75 10.59 29.17
CA SER A 14 38.16 9.73 30.21
C SER A 14 37.31 8.63 29.55
N ILE A 15 37.17 7.47 30.20
CA ILE A 15 36.33 6.37 29.71
C ILE A 15 34.89 6.85 29.46
N GLY A 16 34.39 7.78 30.27
CA GLY A 16 33.08 8.41 30.07
C GLY A 16 32.98 9.23 28.78
N GLN A 17 34.06 9.91 28.38
CA GLN A 17 34.11 10.65 27.12
C GLN A 17 34.19 9.73 25.89
N VAL A 18 34.87 8.58 26.00
CA VAL A 18 34.94 7.58 24.91
C VAL A 18 33.58 6.88 24.73
N PHE A 19 32.91 6.56 25.83
CA PHE A 19 31.58 5.96 25.77
C PHE A 19 30.54 6.95 25.22
N ALA A 20 30.63 8.23 25.62
CA ALA A 20 29.80 9.29 25.08
C ALA A 20 30.01 9.49 23.56
N SER A 21 31.25 9.45 23.06
CA SER A 21 31.50 9.56 21.62
C SER A 21 30.97 8.37 20.82
N ILE A 22 31.11 7.14 21.32
CA ILE A 22 30.56 5.94 20.64
C ILE A 22 29.03 6.00 20.59
N THR A 23 28.39 6.47 21.66
CA THR A 23 26.93 6.61 21.72
C THR A 23 26.44 7.68 20.72
N GLU A 24 27.16 8.79 20.61
CA GLU A 24 26.88 9.84 19.63
C GLU A 24 27.04 9.32 18.19
N ASP A 25 28.10 8.55 17.92
CA ASP A 25 28.33 7.95 16.60
C ASP A 25 27.19 6.99 16.21
N ILE A 26 26.74 6.14 17.14
CA ILE A 26 25.58 5.25 16.91
C ILE A 26 24.29 6.05 16.69
N ALA A 27 24.06 7.11 17.47
CA ALA A 27 22.91 7.97 17.29
C ALA A 27 22.92 8.67 15.92
N SER A 28 24.11 9.02 15.41
CA SER A 28 24.29 9.60 14.08
C SER A 28 23.93 8.61 12.97
N LEU A 29 24.41 7.36 13.06
CA LEU A 29 24.11 6.30 12.09
C LEU A 29 22.61 6.00 12.01
N VAL A 30 21.95 5.85 13.17
CA VAL A 30 20.50 5.59 13.22
C VAL A 30 19.72 6.74 12.58
N ARG A 31 20.13 7.99 12.83
CA ARG A 31 19.50 9.16 12.22
C ARG A 31 19.71 9.21 10.71
N ASP A 32 20.89 8.83 10.22
CA ASP A 32 21.20 8.78 8.80
C ASP A 32 20.42 7.68 8.08
N GLU A 33 20.25 6.51 8.70
CA GLU A 33 19.49 5.39 8.14
C GLU A 33 17.98 5.72 8.07
N ILE A 34 17.46 6.42 9.08
CA ILE A 34 16.10 6.99 9.04
C ILE A 34 15.99 8.05 7.93
N ALA A 35 16.99 8.93 7.79
CA ALA A 35 17.00 9.96 6.75
C ALA A 35 17.03 9.33 5.34
N LEU A 36 17.81 8.28 5.16
CA LEU A 36 17.91 7.51 3.92
C LEU A 36 16.59 6.80 3.61
N ALA A 37 16.02 6.05 4.56
CA ALA A 37 14.74 5.37 4.39
C ALA A 37 13.64 6.38 4.02
N LYS A 38 13.62 7.55 4.67
CA LYS A 38 12.68 8.63 4.34
C LYS A 38 12.91 9.18 2.92
N ALA A 39 14.16 9.29 2.48
CA ALA A 39 14.50 9.71 1.12
C ALA A 39 14.05 8.67 0.08
N GLU A 40 14.28 7.38 0.33
CA GLU A 40 13.88 6.28 -0.55
C GLU A 40 12.36 6.15 -0.66
N VAL A 41 11.62 6.28 0.45
CA VAL A 41 10.16 6.32 0.45
C VAL A 41 9.66 7.52 -0.37
N ARG A 42 10.23 8.72 -0.17
CA ARG A 42 9.87 9.90 -0.98
C ARG A 42 10.13 9.69 -2.46
N GLN A 43 11.28 9.13 -2.81
CA GLN A 43 11.63 8.85 -4.20
C GLN A 43 10.69 7.82 -4.82
N SER A 44 10.35 6.77 -4.06
CA SER A 44 9.38 5.74 -4.45
C SER A 44 8.00 6.33 -4.68
N LEU A 45 7.53 7.23 -3.80
CA LEU A 45 6.26 7.93 -3.97
C LEU A 45 6.25 8.83 -5.21
N VAL A 46 7.33 9.56 -5.49
CA VAL A 46 7.41 10.40 -6.69
C VAL A 46 7.42 9.55 -7.97
N ARG A 47 8.18 8.45 -7.99
CA ARG A 47 8.22 7.53 -9.14
C ARG A 47 6.86 6.87 -9.36
N ALA A 48 6.25 6.33 -8.31
CA ALA A 48 4.92 5.75 -8.34
C ALA A 48 3.86 6.78 -8.76
N GLY A 49 3.95 8.01 -8.24
CA GLY A 49 3.04 9.11 -8.56
C GLY A 49 3.12 9.52 -10.03
N ARG A 50 4.32 9.60 -10.61
CA ARG A 50 4.50 9.84 -12.06
C ARG A 50 3.92 8.70 -12.89
N GLY A 51 4.17 7.44 -12.50
CA GLY A 51 3.58 6.28 -13.16
C GLY A 51 2.05 6.29 -13.12
N ALA A 52 1.47 6.59 -11.96
CA ALA A 52 0.03 6.72 -11.78
C ALA A 52 -0.55 7.84 -12.66
N LEU A 53 0.12 8.98 -12.77
CA LEU A 53 -0.32 10.09 -13.63
C LEU A 53 -0.31 9.71 -15.12
N LEU A 54 0.74 9.02 -15.59
CA LEU A 54 0.81 8.55 -16.97
C LEU A 54 -0.30 7.54 -17.28
N ILE A 55 -0.55 6.59 -16.37
CA ILE A 55 -1.64 5.61 -16.52
C ILE A 55 -3.00 6.33 -16.51
N ALA A 56 -3.23 7.26 -15.59
CA ALA A 56 -4.46 8.05 -15.54
C ALA A 56 -4.67 8.85 -16.84
N GLY A 57 -3.61 9.49 -17.36
CA GLY A 57 -3.63 10.20 -18.63
C GLY A 57 -3.93 9.28 -19.82
N ALA A 58 -3.31 8.10 -19.87
CA ALA A 58 -3.57 7.10 -20.90
C ALA A 58 -5.02 6.60 -20.87
N ILE A 59 -5.55 6.30 -19.67
CA ILE A 59 -6.96 5.91 -19.49
C ILE A 59 -7.89 7.03 -19.96
N ALA A 60 -7.59 8.28 -19.62
CA ALA A 60 -8.38 9.43 -20.06
C ALA A 60 -8.40 9.56 -21.60
N LEU A 61 -7.24 9.49 -22.25
CA LEU A 61 -7.14 9.57 -23.71
C LEU A 61 -7.85 8.40 -24.41
N VAL A 62 -7.69 7.17 -23.92
CA VAL A 62 -8.38 5.99 -24.46
C VAL A 62 -9.89 6.13 -24.27
N ASN A 63 -10.35 6.62 -23.12
CA ASN A 63 -11.78 6.86 -22.89
C ASN A 63 -12.33 7.94 -23.83
N THR A 64 -11.61 9.05 -24.02
CA THR A 64 -12.00 10.09 -24.98
C THR A 64 -12.05 9.54 -26.42
N ALA A 65 -11.04 8.79 -26.85
CA ALA A 65 -11.01 8.16 -28.16
C ALA A 65 -12.17 7.16 -28.34
N PHE A 66 -12.50 6.40 -27.29
CA PHE A 66 -13.63 5.48 -27.29
C PHE A 66 -14.97 6.20 -27.45
N ILE A 67 -15.18 7.35 -26.80
CA ILE A 67 -16.38 8.19 -27.01
C ILE A 67 -16.48 8.63 -28.47
N PHE A 68 -15.40 9.14 -29.07
CA PHE A 68 -15.40 9.52 -30.48
C PHE A 68 -15.66 8.33 -31.40
N LEU A 69 -15.10 7.15 -31.12
CA LEU A 69 -15.37 5.93 -31.87
C LEU A 69 -16.86 5.57 -31.86
N LEU A 70 -17.54 5.67 -30.71
CA LEU A 70 -18.97 5.40 -30.61
C LEU A 70 -19.80 6.38 -31.43
N ILE A 71 -19.42 7.67 -31.43
CA ILE A 71 -20.04 8.69 -32.28
C ILE A 71 -19.81 8.37 -33.76
N THR A 72 -18.58 8.00 -34.15
CA THR A 72 -18.25 7.57 -35.51
C THR A 72 -19.10 6.38 -35.95
N ILE A 73 -19.25 5.36 -35.11
CA ILE A 73 -20.10 4.20 -35.40
C ILE A 73 -21.57 4.62 -35.54
N GLY A 74 -22.07 5.48 -34.66
CA GLY A 74 -23.43 6.02 -34.75
C GLY A 74 -23.67 6.70 -36.09
N TYR A 75 -22.78 7.62 -36.51
CA TYR A 75 -22.91 8.28 -37.81
C TYR A 75 -22.66 7.35 -39.00
N ALA A 76 -21.81 6.33 -38.87
CA ALA A 76 -21.65 5.31 -39.90
C ALA A 76 -22.96 4.52 -40.12
N LEU A 77 -23.69 4.20 -39.06
CA LEU A 77 -25.01 3.57 -39.15
C LEU A 77 -26.05 4.52 -39.76
N VAL A 78 -25.99 5.82 -39.44
CA VAL A 78 -26.83 6.83 -40.11
C VAL A 78 -26.55 6.88 -41.61
N ALA A 79 -25.27 6.88 -42.00
CA ALA A 79 -24.85 6.85 -43.40
C ALA A 79 -25.30 5.55 -44.11
N ALA A 80 -25.50 4.45 -43.37
CA ALA A 80 -26.07 3.20 -43.87
C ALA A 80 -27.61 3.24 -44.03
N GLY A 81 -28.26 4.39 -43.75
CA GLY A 81 -29.69 4.61 -43.97
C GLY A 81 -30.56 4.55 -42.72
N LEU A 82 -29.96 4.41 -41.52
CA LEU A 82 -30.74 4.46 -40.28
C LEU A 82 -31.10 5.90 -39.90
N PRO A 83 -32.27 6.14 -39.31
CA PRO A 83 -32.54 7.43 -38.69
C PRO A 83 -31.57 7.64 -37.52
N VAL A 84 -31.20 8.90 -37.26
CA VAL A 84 -30.22 9.29 -36.23
C VAL A 84 -30.53 8.63 -34.89
N TRP A 85 -31.77 8.73 -34.42
CA TRP A 85 -32.17 8.13 -33.13
C TRP A 85 -31.98 6.61 -33.10
N GLY A 86 -32.27 5.91 -34.21
CA GLY A 86 -32.17 4.45 -34.30
C GLY A 86 -30.72 3.97 -34.29
N ALA A 87 -29.84 4.67 -35.00
CA ALA A 87 -28.41 4.37 -35.01
C ALA A 87 -27.79 4.45 -33.60
N PHE A 88 -28.03 5.55 -32.88
CA PHE A 88 -27.51 5.72 -31.52
C PHE A 88 -28.18 4.79 -30.50
N LEU A 89 -29.44 4.40 -30.71
CA LEU A 89 -30.12 3.41 -29.88
C LEU A 89 -29.46 2.02 -30.01
N ILE A 90 -29.10 1.60 -31.23
CA ILE A 90 -28.37 0.34 -31.45
C ILE A 90 -27.01 0.37 -30.74
N VAL A 91 -26.24 1.44 -30.91
CA VAL A 91 -24.93 1.59 -30.23
C VAL A 91 -25.11 1.49 -28.71
N THR A 92 -26.13 2.14 -28.16
CA THR A 92 -26.46 2.10 -26.73
C THR A 92 -26.77 0.68 -26.26
N LEU A 93 -27.59 -0.07 -27.00
CA LEU A 93 -27.94 -1.45 -26.65
C LEU A 93 -26.71 -2.37 -26.68
N VAL A 94 -25.81 -2.19 -27.65
CA VAL A 94 -24.55 -2.95 -27.71
C VAL A 94 -23.67 -2.66 -26.49
N LEU A 95 -23.58 -1.39 -26.05
CA LEU A 95 -22.84 -1.03 -24.85
C LEU A 95 -23.45 -1.64 -23.58
N ILE A 96 -24.78 -1.60 -23.44
CA ILE A 96 -25.48 -2.22 -22.31
C ILE A 96 -25.25 -3.73 -22.29
N ALA A 97 -25.33 -4.40 -23.44
CA ALA A 97 -25.04 -5.83 -23.55
C ALA A 97 -23.60 -6.14 -23.15
N GLY A 98 -22.62 -5.37 -23.64
CA GLY A 98 -21.22 -5.49 -23.25
C GLY A 98 -20.99 -5.29 -21.75
N ALA A 99 -21.62 -4.26 -21.16
CA ALA A 99 -21.56 -3.98 -19.74
C ALA A 99 -22.17 -5.12 -18.91
N ALA A 100 -23.30 -5.68 -19.34
CA ALA A 100 -23.92 -6.83 -18.68
C ALA A 100 -22.98 -8.03 -18.69
N VAL A 101 -22.33 -8.34 -19.83
CA VAL A 101 -21.33 -9.41 -19.91
C VAL A 101 -20.16 -9.16 -18.96
N MET A 102 -19.61 -7.94 -18.93
CA MET A 102 -18.52 -7.60 -18.01
C MET A 102 -18.92 -7.76 -16.54
N VAL A 103 -20.11 -7.32 -16.16
CA VAL A 103 -20.64 -7.50 -14.79
C VAL A 103 -20.78 -8.99 -14.46
N LEU A 104 -21.28 -9.80 -15.38
CA LEU A 104 -21.41 -11.25 -15.18
C LEU A 104 -20.04 -11.93 -15.01
N VAL A 105 -19.08 -11.59 -15.87
CA VAL A 105 -17.69 -12.10 -15.77
C VAL A 105 -17.04 -11.65 -14.46
N ALA A 106 -17.16 -10.37 -14.09
CA ALA A 106 -16.65 -9.84 -12.83
C ALA A 106 -17.24 -10.60 -11.64
N ARG A 107 -18.57 -10.78 -11.61
CA ARG A 107 -19.24 -11.58 -10.57
C ARG A 107 -18.71 -13.01 -10.52
N GLN A 108 -18.47 -13.66 -11.66
CA GLN A 108 -17.93 -15.01 -11.69
C GLN A 108 -16.50 -15.07 -11.16
N GLN A 109 -15.65 -14.09 -11.47
CA GLN A 109 -14.30 -14.00 -10.94
C GLN A 109 -14.30 -13.71 -9.43
N PHE A 110 -15.13 -12.79 -8.95
CA PHE A 110 -15.27 -12.54 -7.51
C PHE A 110 -15.78 -13.77 -6.75
N ARG A 111 -16.71 -14.55 -7.33
CA ARG A 111 -17.15 -15.83 -6.76
C ARG A 111 -16.08 -16.92 -6.75
N ARG A 112 -15.05 -16.82 -7.59
CA ARG A 112 -13.87 -17.70 -7.52
C ARG A 112 -12.87 -17.22 -6.45
N ILE A 113 -12.81 -15.91 -6.22
CA ILE A 113 -11.97 -15.31 -5.16
C ILE A 113 -12.58 -15.52 -3.76
N THR A 114 -13.87 -15.86 -3.62
CA THR A 114 -14.47 -16.40 -2.37
C THR A 114 -13.91 -17.77 -1.91
N GLY A 115 -12.74 -18.17 -2.42
CA GLY A 115 -11.77 -19.01 -1.70
C GLY A 115 -11.12 -18.31 -0.49
N LEU A 116 -11.45 -17.05 -0.19
CA LEU A 116 -11.16 -16.39 1.09
C LEU A 116 -11.83 -17.07 2.30
N SER A 117 -12.71 -18.05 2.09
CA SER A 117 -13.22 -18.94 3.14
C SER A 117 -12.10 -19.60 3.94
N ARG A 118 -10.94 -19.91 3.34
CA ARG A 118 -9.76 -20.39 4.09
C ARG A 118 -9.12 -19.32 4.96
N THR A 119 -9.06 -18.07 4.47
CA THR A 119 -8.49 -16.94 5.22
C THR A 119 -9.42 -16.49 6.35
N GLN A 120 -10.74 -16.58 6.14
CA GLN A 120 -11.75 -16.35 7.17
C GLN A 120 -11.73 -17.48 8.21
N ALA A 121 -11.68 -18.75 7.80
CA ALA A 121 -11.56 -19.89 8.72
C ALA A 121 -10.25 -19.85 9.53
N ALA A 122 -9.13 -19.46 8.91
CA ALA A 122 -7.86 -19.27 9.62
C ALA A 122 -7.89 -18.07 10.59
N GLY A 123 -8.58 -16.98 10.20
CA GLY A 123 -8.83 -15.83 11.06
C GLY A 123 -9.68 -16.20 12.28
N GLU A 124 -10.78 -16.94 12.08
CA GLU A 124 -11.65 -17.40 13.16
C GLU A 124 -10.94 -18.39 14.10
N ALA A 125 -10.12 -19.30 13.59
CA ALA A 125 -9.31 -20.20 14.41
C ALA A 125 -8.26 -19.44 15.26
N THR A 126 -7.65 -18.41 14.67
CA THR A 126 -6.66 -17.56 15.37
C THR A 126 -7.36 -16.70 16.44
N LEU A 127 -8.51 -16.12 16.13
CA LEU A 127 -9.33 -15.36 17.08
C LEU A 127 -9.88 -16.24 18.20
N GLY A 128 -10.32 -17.47 17.90
CA GLY A 128 -10.76 -18.44 18.89
C GLY A 128 -9.64 -18.83 19.86
N THR A 129 -8.41 -18.99 19.36
CA THR A 129 -7.24 -19.24 20.18
C THR A 129 -6.95 -18.05 21.09
N LEU A 130 -6.89 -16.83 20.55
CA LEU A 130 -6.64 -15.60 21.33
C LEU A 130 -7.72 -15.35 22.38
N ARG A 131 -8.99 -15.66 22.09
CA ARG A 131 -10.11 -15.52 23.02
C ARG A 131 -10.05 -16.50 24.19
N SER A 132 -9.42 -17.65 24.02
CA SER A 132 -9.25 -18.68 25.07
C SER A 132 -8.01 -18.48 25.96
N ILE A 133 -7.09 -17.57 25.61
CA ILE A 133 -5.89 -17.30 26.41
C ILE A 133 -6.22 -16.79 27.81
N PRO A 134 -7.16 -15.85 28.02
CA PRO A 134 -7.53 -15.38 29.35
C PRO A 134 -8.04 -16.51 30.25
N ASP A 135 -8.93 -17.36 29.74
CA ASP A 135 -9.52 -18.47 30.49
C ASP A 135 -8.44 -19.48 30.93
N LYS A 136 -7.51 -19.82 30.03
CA LYS A 136 -6.40 -20.73 30.33
C LYS A 136 -5.42 -20.16 31.35
N VAL A 137 -5.20 -18.85 31.32
CA VAL A 137 -4.34 -18.16 32.29
C VAL A 137 -4.99 -18.17 33.68
N VAL A 138 -6.30 -17.93 33.77
CA VAL A 138 -7.06 -17.99 35.03
C VAL A 138 -7.01 -19.40 35.63
N GLU A 139 -7.26 -20.44 34.83
CA GLU A 139 -7.19 -21.84 35.29
C GLU A 139 -5.80 -22.26 35.77
N ALA A 140 -4.73 -21.74 35.15
CA ALA A 140 -3.35 -22.01 35.56
C ALA A 140 -3.05 -21.39 36.94
N PHE A 141 -3.52 -20.17 37.20
CA PHE A 141 -3.36 -19.51 38.50
C PHE A 141 -4.17 -20.18 39.62
N GLU A 142 -5.39 -20.65 39.33
CA GLU A 142 -6.21 -21.39 40.30
C GLU A 142 -5.58 -22.74 40.71
N ARG A 143 -4.93 -23.44 39.77
CA ARG A 143 -4.21 -24.68 40.07
C ARG A 143 -2.96 -24.48 40.93
N GLU A 144 -2.27 -23.36 40.76
CA GLU A 144 -1.03 -23.07 41.48
C GLU A 144 -1.28 -22.50 42.89
N GLY A 145 -2.41 -21.84 43.13
CA GLY A 145 -2.81 -21.34 44.46
C GLY A 145 -3.44 -22.39 45.39
N SER A 146 -3.76 -23.59 44.89
CA SER A 146 -4.40 -24.67 45.65
C SER A 146 -3.42 -25.71 46.23
N ASN A 147 -2.11 -25.53 46.02
CA ASN A 147 -1.04 -26.43 46.48
C ASN A 147 -0.14 -25.72 47.49
#